data_AF-F3GQ51-F1
#
_entry.id   AF-F3GQ51-F1
#
_cell.length_a   1.000
_cell.length_b   1.000
_cell.length_c   1.000
_cell.angle_alpha   90.00
_cell.angle_beta   90.00
_cell.angle_gamma   90.00
#
_symmetry.space_group_name_H-M   'P 1'
#
loop_
_entity.id
_entity.type
_entity.pdbx_description
1 polymer ?
#
loop_
_entity_poly.entity_id
_entity_poly.type
_entity_poly.pdbx_seq_one_letter_code
_entity_poly.pdbx_strand_id
1 'polypeptide(L)' 'KALDYSLKRWAALSRYLDDGGVPIDNNWAENQIRPWALGRKNWLFAGSLRSGKRAA' A
#
# COMPACT_ATOMS: atom_id res chain seq x y z
N LYS A 1 -10.96 -19.43 3.04
CA LYS A 1 -10.41 -18.54 1.99
C LYS A 1 -9.23 -17.69 2.46
N ALA A 2 -9.34 -16.85 3.50
CA ALA A 2 -8.20 -16.07 4.00
C ALA A 2 -7.08 -16.97 4.58
N LEU A 3 -7.45 -17.99 5.36
CA LEU A 3 -6.49 -18.97 5.90
C LEU A 3 -5.79 -19.78 4.79
N ASP A 4 -6.54 -20.28 3.80
CA ASP A 4 -5.95 -21.00 2.66
C ASP A 4 -4.98 -20.13 1.85
N TYR A 5 -5.27 -18.84 1.74
CA TYR A 5 -4.40 -17.88 1.05
C TYR A 5 -3.08 -17.69 1.80
N SER A 6 -3.14 -17.57 3.13
CA SER A 6 -1.94 -17.43 3.97
C SER A 6 -1.11 -18.72 3.97
N LEU A 7 -1.75 -19.88 4.08
CA LEU A 7 -1.07 -21.19 4.05
C LEU A 7 -0.32 -21.41 2.73
N LYS A 8 -0.93 -21.03 1.59
CA LYS A 8 -0.26 -21.12 0.27
C LYS A 8 0.96 -20.20 0.12
N ARG A 9 1.10 -19.18 0.97
CA ARG A 9 2.21 -18.21 0.95
C ARG A 9 3.15 -18.32 2.14
N TRP A 10 3.01 -19.37 2.95
CA TRP A 10 3.79 -19.56 4.17
C TRP A 10 5.30 -19.45 3.95
N ALA A 11 5.82 -19.99 2.85
CA ALA A 11 7.25 -19.91 2.51
C ALA A 11 7.75 -18.46 2.34
N ALA A 12 6.93 -17.57 1.76
CA ALA A 12 7.28 -16.15 1.62
C ALA A 12 7.16 -15.42 2.96
N LEU A 13 6.18 -15.79 3.78
CA LEU A 13 5.95 -15.19 5.10
C LEU A 13 7.03 -15.57 6.11
N SER A 14 7.63 -16.75 6.01
CA SER A 14 8.67 -17.22 6.95
C SER A 14 10.09 -16.85 6.53
N ARG A 15 10.29 -16.23 5.36
CA ARG A 15 11.61 -15.95 4.78
C ARG A 15 12.48 -15.03 5.66
N TYR A 16 11.86 -14.16 6.45
CA TYR A 16 12.57 -13.28 7.40
C TYR A 16 13.25 -14.06 8.54
N LEU A 17 12.85 -15.32 8.80
CA LEU A 17 13.47 -16.17 9.81
C LEU A 17 14.83 -16.70 9.33
N ASP A 18 14.99 -16.88 8.02
CA ASP A 18 16.21 -17.41 7.40
C ASP A 18 17.18 -16.30 6.96
N ASP A 19 16.66 -15.11 6.69
CA ASP A 19 17.42 -13.97 6.19
C ASP A 19 17.20 -12.73 7.09
N GLY A 20 18.19 -12.44 7.93
CA GLY A 20 18.16 -11.28 8.84
C GLY A 20 18.23 -9.92 8.15
N GLY A 21 18.43 -9.87 6.84
CA GLY A 21 18.33 -8.64 6.05
C GLY A 21 16.88 -8.27 5.70
N VAL A 22 15.93 -9.19 5.87
CA VAL A 22 14.52 -8.97 5.55
C VAL A 22 13.74 -8.64 6.82
N PRO A 23 13.14 -7.44 6.93
CA PRO A 23 12.32 -7.08 8.09
C PRO A 23 11.05 -7.96 8.16
N ILE A 24 10.63 -8.30 9.37
CA ILE A 24 9.41 -9.06 9.64
C ILE A 24 8.14 -8.27 9.25
N ASP A 25 8.24 -6.95 9.27
CA ASP A 25 7.14 -6.05 9.01
C ASP A 25 7.14 -5.50 7.57
N ASN A 26 5.95 -5.15 7.10
CA ASN A 26 5.73 -4.59 5.77
C ASN A 26 5.64 -3.05 5.78
N ASN A 27 6.04 -2.38 6.87
CA ASN A 27 5.82 -0.94 7.04
C ASN A 27 6.51 -0.13 5.95
N TRP A 28 7.69 -0.57 5.49
CA TRP A 28 8.41 0.09 4.42
C TRP A 28 7.58 0.14 3.13
N ALA A 29 7.07 -1.01 2.68
CA ALA A 29 6.28 -1.06 1.46
C ALA A 29 4.94 -0.33 1.61
N GLU A 30 4.30 -0.43 2.77
CA GLU A 30 3.07 0.30 3.05
C GLU A 30 3.28 1.82 3.04
N ASN A 31 4.38 2.31 3.63
CA ASN A 31 4.74 3.72 3.58
C ASN A 31 5.08 4.20 2.16
N GLN A 32 5.63 3.35 1.29
CA GLN A 32 5.84 3.68 -0.12
C GLN A 32 4.53 3.79 -0.89
N ILE A 33 3.54 2.96 -0.59
CA ILE A 33 2.23 2.95 -1.27
C ILE A 33 1.30 4.04 -0.70
N ARG A 34 1.48 4.43 0.57
CA ARG A 34 0.61 5.36 1.30
C ARG A 34 0.41 6.73 0.60
N PRO A 35 1.45 7.40 0.04
CA PRO A 35 1.27 8.63 -0.72
C PRO A 35 0.34 8.48 -1.93
N TRP A 36 0.40 7.33 -2.61
CA TRP A 36 -0.45 7.04 -3.77
C TRP A 36 -1.90 6.79 -3.36
N ALA A 37 -2.11 6.02 -2.29
CA ALA A 37 -3.44 5.76 -1.76
C ALA A 37 -4.13 7.05 -1.26
N LEU A 38 -3.39 7.93 -0.60
CA LEU A 38 -3.87 9.24 -0.15
C LEU A 38 -4.08 10.20 -1.33
N GLY A 39 -3.12 10.26 -2.26
CA GLY A 39 -3.15 11.12 -3.44
C GLY A 39 -4.32 10.82 -4.36
N ARG A 40 -4.78 9.57 -4.47
CA ARG A 40 -5.95 9.18 -5.27
C ARG A 40 -7.21 9.98 -4.95
N LYS A 41 -7.46 10.33 -3.68
CA LYS A 41 -8.61 11.18 -3.32
C LYS A 41 -8.38 12.66 -3.67
N ASN A 42 -7.15 13.14 -3.58
CA ASN A 42 -6.80 14.53 -3.88
C ASN A 42 -6.66 14.80 -5.38
N TRP A 43 -6.31 13.78 -6.17
CA TRP A 43 -6.09 13.90 -7.62
C TRP A 43 -7.34 13.66 -8.46
N LEU A 44 -8.48 13.32 -7.84
CA LEU A 44 -9.77 13.27 -8.51
C LEU A 44 -10.13 14.59 -9.23
N PHE A 45 -9.52 15.72 -8.83
CA PHE A 45 -9.77 17.04 -9.41
C PHE A 45 -8.50 17.79 -9.86
N ALA A 46 -7.32 17.21 -9.68
CA ALA A 46 -6.05 17.81 -10.11
C ALA A 46 -5.91 17.68 -11.64
N GLY A 47 -6.52 18.62 -12.37
CA GLY A 47 -6.52 18.64 -13.84
C GLY A 47 -7.75 19.29 -14.50
N SER A 48 -8.78 19.66 -13.73
CA SER A 48 -9.98 20.32 -14.27
C SER A 48 -10.15 21.73 -13.71
N LEU A 49 -10.01 22.74 -14.56
CA LEU A 49 -10.28 24.16 -14.26
C LEU A 49 -11.69 24.39 -13.66
N ARG A 50 -12.64 23.47 -13.92
CA ARG A 50 -14.03 23.55 -13.42
C ARG A 50 -14.19 23.18 -11.95
N SER A 51 -13.31 22.37 -11.36
CA SER A 51 -13.51 21.91 -9.97
C SER A 51 -13.05 22.91 -8.91
N GLY A 52 -12.10 23.79 -9.22
CA GLY A 52 -11.66 24.85 -8.30
C GLY A 52 -12.76 25.87 -7.96
N LYS A 53 -13.75 26.07 -8.85
CA LYS A 53 -14.87 27.01 -8.65
C LYS A 53 -16.00 26.49 -7.74
N ARG A 54 -15.98 25.22 -7.34
CA ARG A 54 -17.01 24.62 -6.46
C ARG A 54 -16.55 24.41 -5.01
N ALA A 55 -15.29 24.73 -4.70
CA ALA A 55 -14.72 24.61 -3.37
C ALA A 55 -14.52 25.98 -2.66
N ALA A 56 -15.00 27.07 -3.27
CA ALA A 56 -15.05 28.40 -2.67
C ALA A 56 -16.45 28.71 -2.14
#